data_AF-A0A8X7ZRH2-F1
#
_entry.id   AF-A0A8X7ZRH2-F1
#
_cell.length_a   1.000
_cell.length_b   1.000
_cell.length_c   1.000
_cell.angle_alpha   90.00
_cell.angle_beta   90.00
_cell.angle_gamma   90.00
#
_symmetry.space_group_name_H-M   'P 1'
#
loop_
_entity.id
_entity.type
_entity.pdbx_description
1 polymer ?
#
loop_
_entity_poly.entity_id
_entity_poly.type
_entity_poly.pdbx_seq_one_letter_code
_entity_poly.pdbx_strand_id
1 'polypeptide(L)'
;MFSVVGDPELDHQCWERPEAIRGIRPSTQVNTSFPGTEVAAETAAAMASASLVFKNINSSYSNLLLEHAQQLFSFADAYRGSYSVSIPQVQNYYNSTGYEDELLWAATWLYHASKDLSYLKYVTELNGQQFAKWGNPTWFSWDDKHAGTRVLLSRLNIFGAKGMSSEENLDLQMYRKTSEAIMCELLPDSPTATSSRTKGGLPRFQLYICHGKSYSPADLRDFAISQADYILGNNPMKMSYLVGYGSKYPQNVHHWGASIPVDANTTCKDGFTWLNSINPNPNVAVGAVVGGHFLNETYIDSRNNGMQAEPTTYNSALVVSLLSSLVRSSSVVDSFT
;
A
#
# COMPACT_ATOMS: atom_id res chain seq x y z
N MET A 1 -20.32 8.97 -0.52
CA MET A 1 -19.38 8.31 0.41
C MET A 1 -18.56 9.40 1.10
N PHE A 2 -18.54 9.44 2.43
CA PHE A 2 -17.63 10.33 3.15
C PHE A 2 -16.19 9.86 2.95
N SER A 3 -15.31 10.77 2.51
CA SER A 3 -13.94 10.45 2.14
C SER A 3 -12.90 11.14 3.02
N VAL A 4 -13.22 12.31 3.59
CA VAL A 4 -12.28 13.11 4.41
C VAL A 4 -12.99 13.67 5.63
N VAL A 5 -12.33 13.65 6.79
CA VAL A 5 -12.78 14.30 8.02
C VAL A 5 -11.66 15.16 8.60
N GLY A 6 -11.87 16.47 8.59
CA GLY A 6 -10.87 17.48 8.92
C GLY A 6 -10.50 18.32 7.71
N ASP A 7 -10.15 19.58 7.96
CA ASP A 7 -9.51 20.43 6.97
C ASP A 7 -7.99 20.31 7.18
N PRO A 8 -7.22 19.84 6.19
CA PRO A 8 -5.81 19.53 6.39
C PRO A 8 -4.95 20.77 6.67
N GLU A 9 -5.32 21.94 6.13
CA GLU A 9 -4.60 23.18 6.41
C GLU A 9 -4.83 23.62 7.86
N LEU A 10 -6.09 23.60 8.32
CA LEU A 10 -6.40 23.95 9.72
C LEU A 10 -5.83 22.93 10.70
N ASP A 11 -5.87 21.64 10.37
CA ASP A 11 -5.33 20.57 11.20
C ASP A 11 -3.81 20.75 11.36
N HIS A 12 -3.08 20.94 10.25
CA HIS A 12 -1.61 21.07 10.28
C HIS A 12 -1.10 22.41 10.82
N GLN A 13 -1.97 23.42 10.96
CA GLN A 13 -1.63 24.67 11.67
C GLN A 13 -1.56 24.50 13.20
N CYS A 14 -1.90 23.32 13.71
CA CYS A 14 -1.85 22.97 15.12
C CYS A 14 -0.89 21.81 15.36
N TRP A 15 -0.18 21.86 16.48
CA TRP A 15 0.61 20.72 16.97
C TRP A 15 0.11 20.37 18.37
N GLU A 16 -0.96 19.59 18.45
CA GLU A 16 -1.61 19.26 19.72
C GLU A 16 -1.96 17.77 19.81
N ARG A 17 -2.33 17.32 21.01
CA ARG A 17 -2.76 15.93 21.19
C ARG A 17 -4.13 15.73 20.55
N PRO A 18 -4.36 14.61 19.84
CA PRO A 18 -5.61 14.39 19.12
C PRO A 18 -6.87 14.45 20.02
N GLU A 19 -6.78 13.98 21.26
CA GLU A 19 -7.85 14.05 22.27
C GLU A 19 -8.14 15.46 22.80
N ALA A 20 -7.22 16.41 22.59
CA ALA A 20 -7.35 17.80 23.02
C ALA A 20 -7.92 18.71 21.92
N ILE A 21 -8.00 18.23 20.67
CA ILE A 21 -8.51 19.02 19.54
C ILE A 21 -9.93 19.49 19.82
N ARG A 22 -10.13 20.82 19.82
CA ARG A 22 -11.45 21.47 19.94
C ARG A 22 -11.93 22.13 18.65
N GLY A 23 -11.08 22.17 17.63
CA GLY A 23 -11.37 22.78 16.33
C GLY A 23 -12.48 22.05 15.57
N ILE A 24 -13.09 22.75 14.61
CA ILE A 24 -14.08 22.17 13.71
C ILE A 24 -13.38 21.18 12.77
N ARG A 25 -13.94 19.97 12.66
CA ARG A 25 -13.48 18.94 11.70
C ARG A 25 -14.57 18.68 10.67
N PRO A 26 -14.57 19.38 9.52
CA PRO A 26 -15.60 19.21 8.51
C PRO A 26 -15.51 17.80 7.90
N SER A 27 -16.67 17.23 7.56
CA SER A 27 -16.76 15.98 6.82
C SER A 27 -17.04 16.27 5.34
N THR A 28 -16.18 15.80 4.45
CA THR A 28 -16.36 15.92 2.99
C THR A 28 -16.73 14.58 2.40
N GLN A 29 -17.63 14.60 1.41
CA GLN A 29 -18.10 13.42 0.71
C GLN A 29 -17.92 13.55 -0.80
N VAL A 30 -17.65 12.42 -1.44
CA VAL A 30 -17.80 12.24 -2.88
C VAL A 30 -19.22 11.76 -3.19
N ASN A 31 -19.80 12.25 -4.28
CA ASN A 31 -21.16 11.96 -4.72
C ASN A 31 -21.26 12.03 -6.26
N THR A 32 -22.46 11.94 -6.81
CA THR A 32 -22.66 11.91 -8.28
C THR A 32 -22.33 13.23 -8.98
N SER A 33 -22.35 14.36 -8.27
CA SER A 33 -21.97 15.68 -8.80
C SER A 33 -20.49 16.01 -8.58
N PHE A 34 -19.91 15.46 -7.51
CA PHE A 34 -18.50 15.58 -7.14
C PHE A 34 -17.91 14.18 -6.98
N PRO A 35 -17.63 13.48 -8.09
CA PRO A 35 -17.19 12.10 -8.08
C PRO A 35 -15.80 11.93 -7.44
N GLY A 36 -15.51 10.72 -7.02
CA GLY A 36 -14.18 10.35 -6.52
C GLY A 36 -13.96 8.87 -6.72
N THR A 37 -13.59 8.54 -7.95
CA THR A 37 -13.47 7.15 -8.41
C THR A 37 -12.39 6.40 -7.64
N GLU A 38 -11.25 7.02 -7.40
CA GLU A 38 -10.10 6.42 -6.69
C GLU A 38 -10.50 5.98 -5.30
N VAL A 39 -10.98 6.92 -4.48
CA VAL A 39 -11.32 6.66 -3.08
C VAL A 39 -12.49 5.67 -2.95
N ALA A 40 -13.46 5.72 -3.86
CA ALA A 40 -14.58 4.79 -3.85
C ALA A 40 -14.16 3.38 -4.28
N ALA A 41 -13.34 3.26 -5.33
CA ALA A 41 -12.84 1.97 -5.81
C ALA A 41 -11.82 1.35 -4.83
N GLU A 42 -10.91 2.13 -4.24
CA GLU A 42 -9.99 1.63 -3.21
C GLU A 42 -10.76 1.16 -1.96
N THR A 43 -11.82 1.88 -1.57
CA THR A 43 -12.69 1.42 -0.46
C THR A 43 -13.44 0.14 -0.83
N ALA A 44 -13.89 0.00 -2.08
CA ALA A 44 -14.47 -1.25 -2.57
C ALA A 44 -13.45 -2.40 -2.50
N ALA A 45 -12.21 -2.18 -2.92
CA ALA A 45 -11.13 -3.16 -2.82
C ALA A 45 -10.84 -3.57 -1.36
N ALA A 46 -10.79 -2.59 -0.45
CA ALA A 46 -10.59 -2.84 0.98
C ALA A 46 -11.74 -3.65 1.60
N MET A 47 -12.99 -3.32 1.29
CA MET A 47 -14.15 -4.07 1.78
C MET A 47 -14.24 -5.48 1.17
N ALA A 48 -13.98 -5.63 -0.13
CA ALA A 48 -13.96 -6.92 -0.80
C ALA A 48 -12.87 -7.84 -0.23
N SER A 49 -11.64 -7.34 -0.06
CA SER A 49 -10.55 -8.11 0.55
C SER A 49 -10.83 -8.45 2.01
N ALA A 50 -11.39 -7.53 2.81
CA ALA A 50 -11.78 -7.79 4.19
C ALA A 50 -12.89 -8.85 4.29
N SER A 51 -13.84 -8.89 3.34
CA SER A 51 -14.89 -9.91 3.31
C SER A 51 -14.31 -11.33 3.27
N LEU A 52 -13.22 -11.55 2.51
CA LEU A 52 -12.53 -12.84 2.45
C LEU A 52 -11.96 -13.26 3.81
N VAL A 53 -11.42 -12.31 4.58
CA VAL A 53 -10.88 -12.56 5.93
C VAL A 53 -12.00 -12.99 6.88
N PHE A 54 -13.14 -12.30 6.84
CA PHE A 54 -14.26 -12.57 7.74
C PHE A 54 -15.15 -13.73 7.28
N LYS A 55 -15.00 -14.25 6.06
CA LYS A 55 -15.88 -15.26 5.46
C LYS A 55 -16.19 -16.45 6.37
N ASN A 56 -15.17 -17.00 7.03
CA ASN A 56 -15.31 -18.17 7.90
C ASN A 56 -15.49 -17.82 9.39
N ILE A 57 -15.25 -16.56 9.77
CA ILE A 57 -15.30 -16.09 11.18
C ILE A 57 -16.66 -15.44 11.48
N ASN A 58 -17.15 -14.62 10.56
CA ASN A 58 -18.41 -13.90 10.64
C ASN A 58 -18.97 -13.70 9.23
N SER A 59 -19.72 -14.69 8.75
CA SER A 59 -20.29 -14.70 7.40
C SER A 59 -21.29 -13.55 7.19
N SER A 60 -22.04 -13.14 8.21
CA SER A 60 -22.96 -12.01 8.11
C SER A 60 -22.21 -10.70 7.85
N TYR A 61 -21.13 -10.44 8.59
CA TYR A 61 -20.29 -9.27 8.36
C TYR A 61 -19.53 -9.34 7.02
N SER A 62 -19.03 -10.52 6.65
CA SER A 62 -18.44 -10.77 5.33
C SER A 62 -19.41 -10.39 4.20
N ASN A 63 -20.68 -10.81 4.29
CA ASN A 63 -21.67 -10.49 3.27
C ASN A 63 -21.97 -8.99 3.22
N LEU A 64 -22.08 -8.33 4.37
CA LEU A 64 -22.29 -6.88 4.45
C LEU A 64 -21.12 -6.10 3.80
N LEU A 65 -19.88 -6.51 4.05
CA LEU A 65 -18.70 -5.93 3.43
C LEU A 65 -18.71 -6.10 1.91
N LEU A 66 -19.02 -7.31 1.42
CA LEU A 66 -19.07 -7.59 -0.01
C LEU A 66 -20.19 -6.79 -0.71
N GLU A 67 -21.37 -6.68 -0.09
CA GLU A 67 -22.48 -5.87 -0.62
C GLU A 67 -22.06 -4.40 -0.80
N HIS A 68 -21.47 -3.80 0.24
CA HIS A 68 -21.00 -2.42 0.15
C HIS A 68 -19.84 -2.24 -0.84
N ALA A 69 -18.95 -3.23 -0.96
CA ALA A 69 -17.89 -3.20 -1.97
C ALA A 69 -18.47 -3.13 -3.39
N GLN A 70 -19.50 -3.93 -3.69
CA GLN A 70 -20.16 -3.93 -5.00
C GLN A 70 -20.87 -2.60 -5.27
N GLN A 71 -21.55 -2.04 -4.27
CA GLN A 71 -22.20 -0.72 -4.37
C GLN A 71 -21.19 0.40 -4.65
N LEU A 72 -20.07 0.42 -3.92
CA LEU A 72 -19.02 1.43 -4.07
C LEU A 72 -18.32 1.33 -5.43
N PHE A 73 -18.02 0.11 -5.91
CA PHE A 73 -17.47 -0.08 -7.24
C PHE A 73 -18.43 0.39 -8.33
N SER A 74 -19.71 0.04 -8.21
CA SER A 74 -20.75 0.48 -9.16
C SER A 74 -20.85 2.00 -9.20
N PHE A 75 -20.77 2.66 -8.04
CA PHE A 75 -20.71 4.13 -7.95
C PHE A 75 -19.45 4.70 -8.60
N ALA A 76 -18.28 4.14 -8.30
CA ALA A 76 -16.99 4.60 -8.82
C ALA A 76 -16.92 4.52 -10.36
N ASP A 77 -17.41 3.42 -10.93
CA ASP A 77 -17.38 3.16 -12.38
C ASP A 77 -18.46 3.94 -13.14
N ALA A 78 -19.65 4.15 -12.54
CA ALA A 78 -20.73 4.89 -13.16
C ALA A 78 -20.49 6.42 -13.16
N TYR A 79 -19.82 6.94 -12.12
CA TYR A 79 -19.54 8.37 -11.95
C TYR A 79 -18.03 8.60 -11.91
N ARG A 80 -17.40 8.53 -13.09
CA ARG A 80 -15.96 8.66 -13.22
C ARG A 80 -15.48 10.10 -13.03
N GLY A 81 -14.53 10.29 -12.13
CA GLY A 81 -13.86 11.57 -11.93
C GLY A 81 -12.98 11.55 -10.68
N SER A 82 -11.91 12.32 -10.73
CA SER A 82 -10.89 12.29 -9.70
C SER A 82 -11.36 12.96 -8.40
N TYR A 83 -11.17 12.28 -7.28
CA TYR A 83 -11.57 12.81 -5.98
C TYR A 83 -10.78 14.07 -5.61
N SER A 84 -9.52 14.19 -6.04
CA SER A 84 -8.68 15.36 -5.74
C SER A 84 -9.12 16.58 -6.55
N VAL A 85 -9.79 16.40 -7.69
CA VAL A 85 -10.47 17.48 -8.43
C VAL A 85 -11.77 17.89 -7.74
N SER A 86 -12.55 16.90 -7.27
CA SER A 86 -13.79 17.15 -6.52
C SER A 86 -13.56 17.78 -5.15
N ILE A 87 -12.40 17.52 -4.54
CA ILE A 87 -12.00 18.01 -3.22
C ILE A 87 -10.61 18.67 -3.33
N PRO A 88 -10.50 19.87 -3.90
CA PRO A 88 -9.21 20.49 -4.21
C PRO A 88 -8.26 20.63 -3.01
N GLN A 89 -8.80 20.77 -1.78
CA GLN A 89 -7.96 20.90 -0.59
C GLN A 89 -7.05 19.69 -0.32
N VAL A 90 -7.34 18.50 -0.88
CA VAL A 90 -6.50 17.31 -0.69
C VAL A 90 -5.31 17.26 -1.64
N GLN A 91 -5.30 18.04 -2.73
CA GLN A 91 -4.27 17.95 -3.78
C GLN A 91 -2.86 18.23 -3.25
N ASN A 92 -2.71 19.07 -2.22
CA ASN A 92 -1.40 19.36 -1.65
C ASN A 92 -0.85 18.23 -0.75
N TYR A 93 -1.67 17.22 -0.45
CA TYR A 93 -1.36 16.16 0.50
C TYR A 93 -1.42 14.78 -0.15
N TYR A 94 -2.57 14.47 -0.76
CA TYR A 94 -2.84 13.24 -1.48
C TYR A 94 -3.47 13.62 -2.83
N ASN A 95 -2.64 13.98 -3.81
CA ASN A 95 -3.12 14.19 -5.17
C ASN A 95 -3.21 12.88 -5.94
N SER A 96 -4.30 12.68 -6.66
CA SER A 96 -4.44 11.53 -7.57
C SER A 96 -3.67 11.75 -8.87
N THR A 97 -3.04 10.69 -9.39
CA THR A 97 -2.47 10.66 -10.75
C THR A 97 -3.37 9.97 -11.79
N GLY A 98 -4.45 9.33 -11.36
CA GLY A 98 -5.39 8.57 -12.19
C GLY A 98 -6.36 7.76 -11.34
N TYR A 99 -7.33 7.14 -11.97
CA TYR A 99 -8.29 6.24 -11.29
C TYR A 99 -8.44 4.88 -11.97
N GLU A 100 -7.80 4.73 -13.13
CA GLU A 100 -7.89 3.55 -13.97
C GLU A 100 -7.40 2.30 -13.23
N ASP A 101 -6.33 2.43 -12.44
CA ASP A 101 -5.79 1.33 -11.67
C ASP A 101 -6.58 0.99 -10.41
N GLU A 102 -7.18 1.95 -9.72
CA GLU A 102 -8.11 1.65 -8.62
C GLU A 102 -9.34 0.89 -9.13
N LEU A 103 -9.85 1.22 -10.32
CA LEU A 103 -10.95 0.46 -10.94
C LEU A 103 -10.53 -0.98 -11.23
N LEU A 104 -9.34 -1.19 -11.81
CA LEU A 104 -8.82 -2.55 -12.04
C LEU A 104 -8.56 -3.30 -10.73
N TRP A 105 -8.04 -2.62 -9.71
CA TRP A 105 -7.74 -3.18 -8.40
C TRP A 105 -9.00 -3.62 -7.66
N ALA A 106 -10.03 -2.77 -7.64
CA ALA A 106 -11.32 -3.04 -7.03
C ALA A 106 -12.04 -4.22 -7.71
N ALA A 107 -12.11 -4.21 -9.04
CA ALA A 107 -12.70 -5.31 -9.79
C ALA A 107 -11.94 -6.63 -9.55
N THR A 108 -10.61 -6.59 -9.47
CA THR A 108 -9.80 -7.78 -9.14
C THR A 108 -10.18 -8.34 -7.77
N TRP A 109 -10.25 -7.51 -6.73
CA TRP A 109 -10.65 -7.98 -5.40
C TRP A 109 -12.10 -8.45 -5.34
N LEU A 110 -13.02 -7.78 -6.03
CA LEU A 110 -14.41 -8.20 -6.14
C LEU A 110 -14.54 -9.56 -6.82
N TYR A 111 -13.76 -9.84 -7.86
CA TYR A 111 -13.68 -11.18 -8.45
C TYR A 111 -13.19 -12.20 -7.42
N HIS A 112 -12.12 -11.91 -6.70
CA HIS A 112 -11.60 -12.84 -5.68
C HIS A 112 -12.62 -13.12 -4.56
N ALA A 113 -13.39 -12.12 -4.14
CA ALA A 113 -14.40 -12.23 -3.10
C ALA A 113 -15.69 -12.92 -3.54
N SER A 114 -16.26 -12.51 -4.68
CA SER A 114 -17.58 -12.96 -5.16
C SER A 114 -17.53 -14.16 -6.10
N LYS A 115 -16.41 -14.37 -6.80
CA LYS A 115 -16.26 -15.28 -7.95
C LYS A 115 -17.14 -14.93 -9.16
N ASP A 116 -17.69 -13.72 -9.21
CA ASP A 116 -18.44 -13.24 -10.38
C ASP A 116 -17.48 -12.92 -11.53
N LEU A 117 -17.63 -13.64 -12.64
CA LEU A 117 -16.82 -13.50 -13.86
C LEU A 117 -16.97 -12.13 -14.52
N SER A 118 -18.05 -11.38 -14.23
CA SER A 118 -18.22 -10.02 -14.75
C SER A 118 -17.05 -9.10 -14.38
N TYR A 119 -16.53 -9.22 -13.16
CA TYR A 119 -15.37 -8.46 -12.69
C TYR A 119 -14.05 -8.92 -13.33
N LEU A 120 -13.92 -10.21 -13.62
CA LEU A 120 -12.75 -10.70 -14.34
C LEU A 120 -12.74 -10.17 -15.77
N LYS A 121 -13.87 -10.22 -16.47
CA LYS A 121 -14.04 -9.63 -17.80
C LYS A 121 -13.82 -8.12 -17.80
N TYR A 122 -14.19 -7.44 -16.72
CA TYR A 122 -13.92 -6.01 -16.56
C TYR A 122 -12.41 -5.72 -16.63
N VAL A 123 -11.59 -6.52 -15.96
CA VAL A 123 -10.13 -6.31 -15.90
C VAL A 123 -9.35 -6.90 -17.07
N THR A 124 -9.91 -7.87 -17.80
CA THR A 124 -9.26 -8.48 -18.98
C THR A 124 -9.76 -7.85 -20.28
N GLU A 125 -11.04 -8.05 -20.59
CA GLU A 125 -11.64 -7.78 -21.90
C GLU A 125 -12.08 -6.32 -22.07
N LEU A 126 -12.72 -5.73 -21.05
CA LEU A 126 -13.38 -4.44 -21.20
C LEU A 126 -12.44 -3.25 -21.01
N ASN A 127 -11.67 -3.24 -19.92
CA ASN A 127 -10.85 -2.08 -19.56
C ASN A 127 -9.34 -2.40 -19.47
N GLY A 128 -8.95 -3.68 -19.47
CA GLY A 128 -7.55 -4.11 -19.29
C GLY A 128 -6.59 -3.48 -20.29
N GLN A 129 -6.95 -3.42 -21.58
CA GLN A 129 -6.09 -2.83 -22.62
C GLN A 129 -5.81 -1.34 -22.41
N GLN A 130 -6.80 -0.59 -21.93
CA GLN A 130 -6.67 0.85 -21.75
C GLN A 130 -6.07 1.19 -20.38
N PHE A 131 -6.46 0.47 -19.33
CA PHE A 131 -6.19 0.86 -17.95
C PHE A 131 -4.94 0.20 -17.38
N ALA A 132 -4.54 -0.99 -17.85
CA ALA A 132 -3.45 -1.73 -17.19
C ALA A 132 -2.03 -1.24 -17.53
N LYS A 133 -1.90 -0.29 -18.47
CA LYS A 133 -0.63 0.34 -18.91
C LYS A 133 0.47 -0.70 -19.17
N TRP A 134 0.20 -1.63 -20.09
CA TRP A 134 1.09 -2.76 -20.38
C TRP A 134 2.52 -2.35 -20.72
N GLY A 135 3.49 -3.11 -20.21
CA GLY A 135 4.91 -2.87 -20.49
C GLY A 135 5.51 -1.64 -19.79
N ASN A 136 4.74 -0.93 -18.97
CA ASN A 136 5.23 0.16 -18.13
C ASN A 136 5.24 -0.30 -16.66
N PRO A 137 6.39 -0.78 -16.14
CA PRO A 137 6.51 -1.18 -14.75
C PRO A 137 6.39 0.05 -13.83
N THR A 138 5.60 -0.12 -12.78
CA THR A 138 5.35 0.91 -11.76
C THR A 138 5.43 0.28 -10.37
N TRP A 139 5.37 1.11 -9.32
CA TRP A 139 5.50 0.68 -7.93
C TRP A 139 4.15 0.72 -7.23
N PHE A 140 3.85 -0.32 -6.45
CA PHE A 140 2.63 -0.34 -5.64
C PHE A 140 2.69 0.74 -4.55
N SER A 141 1.68 1.61 -4.52
CA SER A 141 1.58 2.70 -3.55
C SER A 141 0.13 3.04 -3.26
N TRP A 142 -0.10 4.02 -2.38
CA TRP A 142 -1.44 4.52 -2.11
C TRP A 142 -2.10 5.18 -3.33
N ASP A 143 -1.31 5.61 -4.35
CA ASP A 143 -1.77 6.28 -5.57
C ASP A 143 -1.71 5.37 -6.82
N ASP A 144 -0.84 4.36 -6.85
CA ASP A 144 -0.71 3.43 -8.00
C ASP A 144 -0.89 1.97 -7.57
N LYS A 145 -1.92 1.29 -8.09
CA LYS A 145 -2.25 -0.12 -7.82
C LYS A 145 -1.86 -1.08 -8.93
N HIS A 146 -1.31 -0.61 -10.06
CA HIS A 146 -1.03 -1.47 -11.22
C HIS A 146 -0.14 -2.66 -10.85
N ALA A 147 0.94 -2.43 -10.09
CA ALA A 147 1.85 -3.50 -9.66
C ALA A 147 1.13 -4.58 -8.82
N GLY A 148 0.26 -4.15 -7.89
CA GLY A 148 -0.54 -5.05 -7.07
C GLY A 148 -1.54 -5.86 -7.89
N THR A 149 -2.29 -5.19 -8.78
CA THR A 149 -3.23 -5.83 -9.71
C THR A 149 -2.54 -6.86 -10.61
N ARG A 150 -1.39 -6.52 -11.19
CA ARG A 150 -0.61 -7.41 -12.06
C ARG A 150 -0.16 -8.66 -11.32
N VAL A 151 0.38 -8.51 -10.11
CA VAL A 151 0.80 -9.66 -9.29
C VAL A 151 -0.42 -10.52 -8.94
N LEU A 152 -1.52 -9.91 -8.50
CA LEU A 152 -2.71 -10.64 -8.06
C LEU A 152 -3.35 -11.44 -9.22
N LEU A 153 -3.54 -10.82 -10.39
CA LEU A 153 -4.09 -11.49 -11.58
C LEU A 153 -3.11 -12.49 -12.20
N SER A 154 -1.79 -12.28 -12.10
CA SER A 154 -0.81 -13.27 -12.57
C SER A 154 -0.95 -14.61 -11.86
N ARG A 155 -1.44 -14.63 -10.61
CA ARG A 155 -1.71 -15.87 -9.87
C ARG A 155 -2.84 -16.67 -10.48
N LEU A 156 -3.87 -16.02 -11.03
CA LEU A 156 -4.95 -16.70 -11.74
C LEU A 156 -4.43 -17.38 -13.02
N ASN A 157 -3.46 -16.77 -13.69
CA ASN A 157 -2.76 -17.37 -14.83
C ASN A 157 -1.93 -18.60 -14.41
N ILE A 158 -1.18 -18.49 -13.31
CA ILE A 158 -0.23 -19.51 -12.85
C ILE A 158 -0.93 -20.72 -12.23
N PHE A 159 -1.92 -20.50 -11.36
CA PHE A 159 -2.60 -21.56 -10.62
C PHE A 159 -3.91 -22.02 -11.30
N GLY A 160 -4.36 -21.29 -12.32
CA GLY A 160 -5.64 -21.49 -12.97
C GLY A 160 -6.82 -21.00 -12.11
N ALA A 161 -7.83 -20.43 -12.76
CA ALA A 161 -9.16 -20.32 -12.18
C ALA A 161 -10.04 -21.46 -12.74
N LYS A 162 -10.81 -22.11 -11.86
CA LYS A 162 -11.76 -23.16 -12.28
C LYS A 162 -12.79 -22.55 -13.25
N GLY A 163 -12.88 -23.11 -14.46
CA GLY A 163 -13.92 -22.78 -15.44
C GLY A 163 -13.56 -21.73 -16.51
N MET A 164 -12.29 -21.34 -16.66
CA MET A 164 -11.88 -20.35 -17.67
C MET A 164 -11.62 -20.94 -19.07
N SER A 165 -11.89 -20.14 -20.10
CA SER A 165 -11.57 -20.43 -21.49
C SER A 165 -10.10 -20.11 -21.82
N SER A 166 -9.62 -20.57 -22.98
CA SER A 166 -8.27 -20.31 -23.49
C SER A 166 -8.02 -18.84 -23.88
N GLU A 167 -9.06 -18.05 -24.14
CA GLU A 167 -8.96 -16.63 -24.54
C GLU A 167 -8.78 -15.70 -23.32
N GLU A 168 -9.51 -15.96 -22.22
CA GLU A 168 -9.29 -15.29 -20.93
C GLU A 168 -7.85 -15.49 -20.42
N ASN A 169 -7.20 -16.56 -20.86
CA ASN A 169 -5.82 -16.88 -20.55
C ASN A 169 -4.81 -15.93 -21.25
N LEU A 170 -5.13 -15.34 -22.41
CA LEU A 170 -4.22 -14.46 -23.16
C LEU A 170 -4.05 -13.08 -22.50
N ASP A 171 -5.12 -12.46 -22.01
CA ASP A 171 -5.00 -11.17 -21.28
C ASP A 171 -4.36 -11.37 -19.90
N LEU A 172 -4.64 -12.51 -19.25
CA LEU A 172 -3.96 -12.91 -18.02
C LEU A 172 -2.45 -13.18 -18.25
N GLN A 173 -2.04 -13.60 -19.45
CA GLN A 173 -0.61 -13.68 -19.81
C GLN A 173 0.04 -12.30 -19.85
N MET A 174 -0.68 -11.24 -20.22
CA MET A 174 -0.15 -9.88 -20.21
C MET A 174 0.07 -9.36 -18.78
N TYR A 175 -0.87 -9.62 -17.87
CA TYR A 175 -0.67 -9.36 -16.44
C TYR A 175 0.53 -10.11 -15.88
N ARG A 176 0.67 -11.39 -16.23
CA ARG A 176 1.86 -12.18 -15.87
C ARG A 176 3.14 -11.57 -16.42
N LYS A 177 3.24 -11.35 -17.73
CA LYS A 177 4.46 -10.80 -18.38
C LYS A 177 4.88 -9.46 -17.77
N THR A 178 3.91 -8.61 -17.44
CA THR A 178 4.20 -7.30 -16.82
C THR A 178 4.62 -7.45 -15.35
N SER A 179 4.02 -8.40 -14.61
CA SER A 179 4.46 -8.78 -13.26
C SER A 179 5.89 -9.35 -13.25
N GLU A 180 6.22 -10.18 -14.23
CA GLU A 180 7.58 -10.69 -14.44
C GLU A 180 8.57 -9.55 -14.71
N ALA A 181 8.19 -8.56 -15.53
CA ALA A 181 9.02 -7.38 -15.78
C ALA A 181 9.30 -6.57 -14.51
N ILE A 182 8.29 -6.32 -13.67
CA ILE A 182 8.46 -5.63 -12.37
C ILE A 182 9.44 -6.41 -11.48
N MET A 183 9.27 -7.72 -11.37
CA MET A 183 10.18 -8.57 -10.59
C MET A 183 11.61 -8.49 -11.12
N CYS A 184 11.77 -8.45 -12.45
CA CYS A 184 13.08 -8.30 -13.08
C CYS A 184 13.72 -6.93 -12.81
N GLU A 185 12.96 -5.86 -12.57
CA GLU A 185 13.55 -4.56 -12.16
C GLU A 185 14.01 -4.55 -10.69
N LEU A 186 13.39 -5.39 -9.86
CA LEU A 186 13.68 -5.46 -8.43
C LEU A 186 14.88 -6.36 -8.11
N LEU A 187 15.07 -7.43 -8.88
CA LEU A 187 16.03 -8.48 -8.56
C LEU A 187 17.48 -8.05 -8.85
N PRO A 188 18.39 -8.22 -7.87
CA PRO A 188 19.73 -7.59 -7.88
C PRO A 188 20.64 -8.05 -9.01
N ASP A 189 20.42 -9.25 -9.55
CA ASP A 189 21.23 -9.84 -10.62
C ASP A 189 20.61 -9.66 -12.02
N SER A 190 19.49 -8.94 -12.11
CA SER A 190 18.79 -8.69 -13.38
C SER A 190 19.43 -7.54 -14.16
N PRO A 191 19.56 -7.64 -15.49
CA PRO A 191 20.10 -6.54 -16.32
C PRO A 191 19.26 -5.25 -16.31
N THR A 192 18.04 -5.28 -15.78
CA THR A 192 17.14 -4.12 -15.61
C THR A 192 17.10 -3.62 -14.17
N ALA A 193 17.97 -4.13 -13.29
CA ALA A 193 18.04 -3.68 -11.90
C ALA A 193 18.46 -2.20 -11.84
N THR A 194 17.75 -1.43 -11.01
CA THR A 194 18.07 -0.01 -10.79
C THR A 194 19.48 0.17 -10.19
N SER A 195 20.14 1.30 -10.47
CA SER A 195 21.56 1.54 -10.15
C SER A 195 21.89 1.72 -8.65
N SER A 196 20.94 1.51 -7.76
CA SER A 196 21.11 1.64 -6.30
C SER A 196 20.84 0.29 -5.63
N ARG A 197 21.86 -0.53 -5.29
CA ARG A 197 21.77 -1.69 -4.35
C ARG A 197 23.05 -2.48 -4.00
N THR A 198 22.95 -3.22 -2.88
CA THR A 198 23.96 -4.07 -2.20
C THR A 198 23.85 -5.57 -2.53
N LYS A 199 24.94 -6.32 -2.34
CA LYS A 199 25.19 -7.69 -2.84
C LYS A 199 24.73 -8.81 -1.88
N GLY A 200 23.96 -9.78 -2.37
CA GLY A 200 23.79 -11.07 -1.71
C GLY A 200 22.81 -11.99 -2.45
N GLY A 201 23.24 -13.19 -2.81
CA GLY A 201 22.40 -14.21 -3.46
C GLY A 201 22.78 -15.64 -3.03
N LEU A 202 21.94 -16.63 -3.38
CA LEU A 202 22.16 -18.08 -3.60
C LEU A 202 20.80 -18.73 -4.02
N PRO A 203 20.72 -19.95 -4.62
CA PRO A 203 19.60 -20.36 -5.51
C PRO A 203 18.74 -21.59 -5.12
N ARG A 204 17.44 -21.67 -5.57
CA ARG A 204 16.78 -22.69 -6.47
C ARG A 204 15.27 -23.03 -6.25
N PHE A 205 14.53 -23.04 -7.38
CA PHE A 205 13.19 -23.60 -7.82
C PHE A 205 12.48 -22.66 -8.83
N GLN A 206 12.70 -22.71 -10.14
CA GLN A 206 12.39 -21.59 -11.06
C GLN A 206 10.89 -21.16 -11.21
N LEU A 207 10.60 -19.87 -11.03
CA LEU A 207 9.29 -19.21 -11.26
C LEU A 207 9.35 -18.05 -12.27
N TYR A 208 10.49 -17.34 -12.38
CA TYR A 208 10.66 -16.15 -13.25
C TYR A 208 11.92 -16.27 -14.13
N ILE A 209 11.92 -15.67 -15.33
CA ILE A 209 13.08 -15.58 -16.23
C ILE A 209 13.33 -14.11 -16.59
N CYS A 210 14.46 -13.55 -16.16
CA CYS A 210 14.89 -12.20 -16.51
C CYS A 210 16.12 -12.28 -17.42
N HIS A 211 15.96 -11.95 -18.70
CA HIS A 211 17.03 -11.93 -19.73
C HIS A 211 18.00 -13.14 -19.66
N GLY A 212 17.47 -14.34 -19.50
CA GLY A 212 18.24 -15.59 -19.47
C GLY A 212 18.68 -16.06 -18.08
N LYS A 213 18.50 -15.26 -17.02
CA LYS A 213 18.65 -15.70 -15.63
C LYS A 213 17.31 -16.16 -15.06
N SER A 214 17.33 -17.34 -14.45
CA SER A 214 16.19 -17.96 -13.77
C SER A 214 16.14 -17.56 -12.30
N TYR A 215 14.96 -17.19 -11.80
CA TYR A 215 14.71 -16.94 -10.38
C TYR A 215 13.62 -17.83 -9.84
N SER A 216 13.79 -18.29 -8.61
CA SER A 216 12.89 -19.18 -7.89
C SER A 216 12.00 -18.48 -6.87
N PRO A 217 10.90 -19.09 -6.37
CA PRO A 217 10.19 -18.60 -5.20
C PRO A 217 11.12 -18.47 -3.99
N ALA A 218 12.13 -19.33 -3.85
CA ALA A 218 13.14 -19.19 -2.80
C ALA A 218 13.96 -17.91 -3.00
N ASP A 219 14.44 -17.64 -4.22
CA ASP A 219 15.22 -16.42 -4.53
C ASP A 219 14.39 -15.15 -4.29
N LEU A 220 13.09 -15.18 -4.65
CA LEU A 220 12.16 -14.08 -4.36
C LEU A 220 11.92 -13.90 -2.87
N ARG A 221 11.80 -15.00 -2.13
CA ARG A 221 11.62 -14.97 -0.67
C ARG A 221 12.88 -14.47 0.02
N ASP A 222 14.06 -14.89 -0.41
CA ASP A 222 15.35 -14.42 0.11
C ASP A 222 15.55 -12.93 -0.14
N PHE A 223 15.16 -12.45 -1.34
CA PHE A 223 15.13 -11.01 -1.62
C PHE A 223 14.15 -10.27 -0.68
N ALA A 224 12.94 -10.80 -0.47
CA ALA A 224 11.97 -10.21 0.45
C ALA A 224 12.47 -10.19 1.91
N ILE A 225 13.16 -11.26 2.36
CA ILE A 225 13.84 -11.32 3.65
C ILE A 225 14.92 -10.24 3.72
N SER A 226 15.73 -10.07 2.67
CA SER A 226 16.78 -9.05 2.68
C SER A 226 16.23 -7.63 2.84
N GLN A 227 15.05 -7.34 2.25
CA GLN A 227 14.39 -6.04 2.44
C GLN A 227 13.85 -5.89 3.87
N ALA A 228 13.25 -6.94 4.43
CA ALA A 228 12.79 -6.94 5.83
C ALA A 228 13.97 -6.74 6.79
N ASP A 229 15.05 -7.49 6.62
CA ASP A 229 16.28 -7.37 7.43
C ASP A 229 16.87 -5.97 7.32
N TYR A 230 16.88 -5.35 6.14
CA TYR A 230 17.35 -3.98 5.95
C TYR A 230 16.50 -3.00 6.78
N ILE A 231 15.17 -3.10 6.72
CA ILE A 231 14.25 -2.27 7.53
C ILE A 231 14.49 -2.49 9.03
N LEU A 232 14.76 -3.72 9.44
CA LEU A 232 14.93 -4.11 10.85
C LEU A 232 16.35 -3.88 11.41
N GLY A 233 17.28 -3.40 10.59
CA GLY A 233 18.59 -2.93 11.06
C GLY A 233 19.82 -3.55 10.38
N ASN A 234 19.65 -4.48 9.44
CA ASN A 234 20.73 -4.97 8.59
C ASN A 234 21.04 -3.99 7.44
N ASN A 235 21.36 -2.76 7.82
CA ASN A 235 21.73 -1.65 6.94
C ASN A 235 23.05 -1.02 7.44
N PRO A 236 23.69 -0.14 6.64
CA PRO A 236 24.95 0.50 7.02
C PRO A 236 24.89 1.29 8.32
N MET A 237 23.71 1.84 8.67
CA MET A 237 23.50 2.62 9.90
C MET A 237 23.31 1.75 11.16
N LYS A 238 23.16 0.43 10.99
CA LYS A 238 22.82 -0.55 12.04
C LYS A 238 21.64 -0.08 12.88
N MET A 239 20.59 0.40 12.20
CA MET A 239 19.44 1.07 12.79
C MET A 239 18.14 0.53 12.21
N SER A 240 17.21 0.12 13.06
CA SER A 240 15.87 -0.26 12.64
C SER A 240 15.09 0.98 12.21
N TYR A 241 14.40 0.94 11.07
CA TYR A 241 13.40 1.94 10.67
C TYR A 241 11.99 1.61 11.21
N LEU A 242 11.84 0.47 11.88
CA LEU A 242 10.67 0.12 12.68
C LEU A 242 10.86 0.65 14.11
N VAL A 243 10.02 1.62 14.50
CA VAL A 243 10.11 2.31 15.80
C VAL A 243 9.83 1.32 16.94
N GLY A 244 10.72 1.34 17.95
CA GLY A 244 10.64 0.44 19.11
C GLY A 244 11.21 -0.95 18.89
N TYR A 245 11.80 -1.24 17.72
CA TYR A 245 12.44 -2.52 17.42
C TYR A 245 13.97 -2.41 17.37
N GLY A 246 14.67 -3.42 17.91
CA GLY A 246 16.13 -3.47 17.95
C GLY A 246 16.75 -2.50 18.98
N SER A 247 18.08 -2.46 19.02
CA SER A 247 18.83 -1.62 19.99
C SER A 247 18.99 -0.16 19.55
N LYS A 248 18.71 0.16 18.28
CA LYS A 248 18.82 1.50 17.69
C LYS A 248 17.69 1.70 16.70
N TYR A 249 16.83 2.69 16.95
CA TYR A 249 15.67 3.04 16.13
C TYR A 249 15.36 4.55 16.26
N PRO A 250 14.55 5.15 15.36
CA PRO A 250 14.17 6.56 15.42
C PRO A 250 13.50 6.95 16.74
N GLN A 251 14.01 7.99 17.39
CA GLN A 251 13.45 8.49 18.64
C GLN A 251 12.67 9.79 18.44
N ASN A 252 12.87 10.50 17.33
CA ASN A 252 12.30 11.81 17.06
C ASN A 252 11.32 11.77 15.87
N VAL A 253 10.29 10.93 15.99
CA VAL A 253 9.28 10.67 14.95
C VAL A 253 8.36 11.88 14.78
N HIS A 254 8.11 12.32 13.53
CA HIS A 254 7.17 13.41 13.18
C HIS A 254 5.72 12.98 13.44
N HIS A 255 5.30 13.02 14.70
CA HIS A 255 4.00 12.51 15.12
C HIS A 255 3.50 13.20 16.39
N TRP A 256 2.34 13.87 16.32
CA TRP A 256 1.83 14.74 17.39
C TRP A 256 1.67 13.99 18.71
N GLY A 257 0.84 12.95 18.73
CA GLY A 257 0.57 12.16 19.94
C GLY A 257 1.78 11.43 20.52
N ALA A 258 2.85 11.26 19.72
CA ALA A 258 4.08 10.63 20.18
C ALA A 258 5.01 11.66 20.83
N SER A 259 5.04 12.87 20.28
CA SER A 259 5.92 13.96 20.70
C SER A 259 5.48 14.70 21.96
N ILE A 260 4.20 14.63 22.32
CA ILE A 260 3.62 15.39 23.44
C ILE A 260 3.39 14.45 24.65
N PRO A 261 3.90 14.77 25.86
CA PRO A 261 3.66 13.98 27.06
C PRO A 261 2.18 13.81 27.40
N VAL A 262 1.84 12.70 28.05
CA VAL A 262 0.45 12.33 28.38
C VAL A 262 -0.21 13.28 29.40
N ASP A 263 0.59 13.96 30.21
CA ASP A 263 0.16 14.91 31.23
C ASP A 263 0.32 16.37 30.80
N ALA A 264 0.86 16.62 29.60
CA ALA A 264 1.03 17.96 29.08
C ALA A 264 -0.34 18.58 28.71
N ASN A 265 -0.64 19.72 29.32
CA ASN A 265 -1.72 20.60 28.89
C ASN A 265 -1.16 21.63 27.93
N THR A 266 -1.43 21.46 26.63
CA THR A 266 -0.87 22.30 25.57
C THR A 266 -1.98 22.77 24.63
N THR A 267 -1.88 24.01 24.17
CA THR A 267 -2.76 24.54 23.13
C THR A 267 -2.17 24.26 21.75
N CYS A 268 -3.00 24.32 20.71
CA CYS A 268 -2.63 24.21 19.29
C CYS A 268 -1.28 24.87 18.92
N LYS A 269 -1.03 26.10 19.38
CA LYS A 269 0.20 26.85 19.04
C LYS A 269 1.36 26.55 19.99
N ASP A 270 1.08 26.39 21.28
CA ASP A 270 2.12 26.09 22.26
C ASP A 270 2.78 24.75 21.98
N GLY A 271 2.03 23.77 21.46
CA GLY A 271 2.55 22.42 21.26
C GLY A 271 3.62 22.31 20.16
N PHE A 272 3.83 23.33 19.33
CA PHE A 272 4.99 23.40 18.43
C PHE A 272 6.34 23.41 19.19
N THR A 273 6.34 23.69 20.50
CA THR A 273 7.50 23.41 21.37
C THR A 273 7.94 21.95 21.29
N TRP A 274 6.99 21.02 21.17
CA TRP A 274 7.25 19.59 21.05
C TRP A 274 7.71 19.22 19.65
N LEU A 275 7.25 19.90 18.59
CA LEU A 275 7.83 19.73 17.25
C LEU A 275 9.34 20.04 17.28
N ASN A 276 9.71 21.20 17.84
CA ASN A 276 11.07 21.73 17.81
C ASN A 276 12.01 21.17 18.90
N SER A 277 11.50 20.37 19.83
CA SER A 277 12.30 19.73 20.86
C SER A 277 13.32 18.76 20.27
N ILE A 278 14.58 18.82 20.73
CA ILE A 278 15.61 17.83 20.38
C ILE A 278 15.53 16.55 21.23
N ASN A 279 14.68 16.55 22.26
CA ASN A 279 14.50 15.39 23.11
C ASN A 279 13.68 14.33 22.35
N PRO A 280 13.98 13.04 22.59
CA PRO A 280 13.16 11.91 22.13
C PRO A 280 11.66 12.11 22.39
N ASN A 281 10.84 11.55 21.51
CA ASN A 281 9.40 11.47 21.71
C ASN A 281 9.11 10.78 23.08
N PRO A 282 8.36 11.42 23.99
CA PRO A 282 8.05 10.84 25.31
C PRO A 282 7.22 9.56 25.20
N ASN A 283 6.40 9.43 24.16
CA ASN A 283 5.64 8.21 23.88
C ASN A 283 6.24 7.52 22.66
N VAL A 284 6.75 6.29 22.84
CA VAL A 284 7.31 5.51 21.74
C VAL A 284 6.16 5.05 20.83
N ALA A 285 6.19 5.45 19.56
CA ALA A 285 5.25 5.00 18.54
C ALA A 285 5.58 3.57 18.07
N VAL A 286 5.47 2.59 18.96
CA VAL A 286 5.87 1.21 18.72
C VAL A 286 5.18 0.64 17.47
N GLY A 287 5.97 0.06 16.57
CA GLY A 287 5.46 -0.56 15.34
C GLY A 287 5.28 0.40 14.18
N ALA A 288 5.48 1.70 14.36
CA ALA A 288 5.47 2.67 13.28
C ALA A 288 6.70 2.48 12.37
N VAL A 289 6.49 2.52 11.05
CA VAL A 289 7.56 2.51 10.06
C VAL A 289 7.74 3.93 9.52
N VAL A 290 8.93 4.50 9.73
CA VAL A 290 9.26 5.84 9.23
C VAL A 290 9.66 5.80 7.75
N GLY A 291 9.69 6.95 7.07
CA GLY A 291 10.10 7.06 5.66
C GLY A 291 11.50 6.48 5.34
N GLY A 292 12.42 6.52 6.30
CA GLY A 292 13.73 5.88 6.18
C GLY A 292 14.82 6.78 5.59
N HIS A 293 15.87 6.19 5.02
CA HIS A 293 17.06 6.92 4.60
C HIS A 293 16.90 7.62 3.24
N PHE A 294 17.74 8.62 2.98
CA PHE A 294 17.92 9.19 1.64
C PHE A 294 18.80 8.28 0.78
N LEU A 295 18.91 8.57 -0.53
CA LEU A 295 19.68 7.75 -1.47
C LEU A 295 21.16 7.57 -1.11
N ASN A 296 21.74 8.49 -0.33
CA ASN A 296 23.11 8.39 0.20
C ASN A 296 23.19 7.58 1.51
N GLU A 297 22.15 6.83 1.84
CA GLU A 297 22.04 5.98 3.03
C GLU A 297 22.16 6.72 4.37
N THR A 298 21.83 8.02 4.39
CA THR A 298 21.77 8.80 5.63
C THR A 298 20.35 8.92 6.18
N TYR A 299 20.23 8.89 7.50
CA TYR A 299 19.00 9.15 8.24
C TYR A 299 19.27 10.19 9.32
N ILE A 300 18.53 11.30 9.28
CA ILE A 300 18.60 12.35 10.30
C ILE A 300 17.37 12.21 11.20
N ASP A 301 17.58 11.72 12.42
CA ASP A 301 16.54 11.53 13.42
C ASP A 301 16.09 12.88 14.00
N SER A 302 15.27 13.60 13.23
CA SER A 302 14.74 14.90 13.58
C SER A 302 13.26 14.95 13.28
N ARG A 303 12.48 15.43 14.24
CA ARG A 303 11.02 15.56 14.10
C ARG A 303 10.64 16.53 13.00
N ASN A 304 11.46 17.54 12.71
CA ASN A 304 11.23 18.48 11.61
C ASN A 304 11.55 17.89 10.22
N ASN A 305 12.20 16.72 10.16
CA ASN A 305 12.49 16.03 8.92
C ASN A 305 11.35 15.07 8.54
N GLY A 306 10.19 15.62 8.18
CA GLY A 306 8.99 14.84 7.83
C GLY A 306 9.27 13.77 6.77
N MET A 307 10.07 14.08 5.74
CA MET A 307 10.41 13.13 4.67
C MET A 307 10.99 11.80 5.18
N GLN A 308 11.80 11.83 6.24
CA GLN A 308 12.44 10.62 6.78
C GLN A 308 11.73 10.10 8.03
N ALA A 309 11.26 11.01 8.89
CA ALA A 309 10.78 10.71 10.24
C ALA A 309 9.25 10.59 10.34
N GLU A 310 8.50 10.87 9.27
CA GLU A 310 7.05 10.69 9.25
C GLU A 310 6.70 9.20 9.08
N PRO A 311 5.90 8.64 10.01
CA PRO A 311 5.34 7.33 9.84
C PRO A 311 4.02 7.41 9.08
N THR A 312 3.79 6.46 8.16
CA THR A 312 2.54 6.39 7.42
C THR A 312 1.87 5.02 7.57
N THR A 313 0.55 5.01 7.48
CA THR A 313 -0.26 3.79 7.59
C THR A 313 0.01 2.83 6.44
N TYR A 314 0.18 3.33 5.21
CA TYR A 314 0.44 2.48 4.04
C TYR A 314 1.83 1.81 4.09
N ASN A 315 2.88 2.51 4.53
CA ASN A 315 4.20 1.90 4.71
C ASN A 315 4.17 0.82 5.80
N SER A 316 3.51 1.14 6.93
CA SER A 316 3.34 0.20 8.03
C SER A 316 2.56 -1.04 7.60
N ALA A 317 1.48 -0.88 6.82
CA ALA A 317 0.67 -1.98 6.29
C ALA A 317 1.47 -2.89 5.34
N LEU A 318 2.34 -2.33 4.49
CA LEU A 318 3.22 -3.11 3.62
C LEU A 318 4.22 -3.94 4.42
N VAL A 319 4.84 -3.37 5.45
CA VAL A 319 5.77 -4.10 6.32
C VAL A 319 5.05 -5.20 7.11
N VAL A 320 3.86 -4.91 7.65
CA VAL A 320 3.04 -5.93 8.32
C VAL A 320 2.70 -7.09 7.36
N SER A 321 2.33 -6.77 6.12
CA SER A 321 2.02 -7.77 5.09
C SER A 321 3.25 -8.62 4.73
N LEU A 322 4.41 -7.97 4.54
CA LEU A 322 5.69 -8.63 4.28
C LEU A 322 6.05 -9.58 5.42
N LEU A 323 6.10 -9.09 6.67
CA LEU A 323 6.46 -9.90 7.83
C LEU A 323 5.47 -11.06 8.04
N SER A 324 4.17 -10.83 7.87
CA SER A 324 3.16 -11.89 7.96
C SER A 324 3.39 -13.00 6.92
N SER A 325 3.79 -12.62 5.70
CA SER A 325 4.12 -13.58 4.63
C SER A 325 5.40 -14.38 4.90
N LEU A 326 6.38 -13.78 5.61
CA LEU A 326 7.64 -14.41 5.97
C LEU A 326 7.52 -15.32 7.20
N VAL A 327 6.63 -15.02 8.15
CA VAL A 327 6.36 -15.89 9.30
C VAL A 327 5.62 -17.17 8.88
N ARG A 328 4.84 -17.13 7.80
CA ARG A 328 4.18 -18.32 7.26
C ARG A 328 5.25 -19.30 6.76
N SER A 329 5.25 -20.51 7.31
CA SER A 329 6.17 -21.61 7.00
C SER A 329 5.78 -22.43 5.77
N SER A 330 4.66 -22.09 5.11
CA SER A 330 4.24 -22.79 3.90
C SER A 330 5.17 -22.45 2.74
N SER A 331 5.80 -23.48 2.16
CA SER A 331 6.55 -23.39 0.90
C SER A 331 5.62 -23.28 -0.32
N VAL A 332 4.29 -23.34 -0.12
CA VAL A 332 3.28 -23.31 -1.18
C VAL A 332 2.43 -22.06 -1.03
N VAL A 333 2.37 -21.30 -2.12
CA VAL A 333 1.45 -20.18 -2.29
C VAL A 333 0.07 -20.77 -2.58
N ASP A 334 -0.78 -20.87 -1.57
CA ASP A 334 -2.16 -21.34 -1.76
C ASP A 334 -2.97 -20.29 -2.53
N SER A 335 -3.84 -20.73 -3.43
CA SER A 335 -4.84 -19.87 -4.07
C SER A 335 -5.82 -19.32 -3.01
N PHE A 336 -6.35 -18.11 -3.21
CA PHE A 336 -7.43 -17.53 -2.39
C PHE A 336 -8.80 -18.23 -2.61
N THR A 337 -8.80 -19.47 -3.10
CA THR A 337 -9.99 -20.23 -3.53
C THR A 337 -10.26 -21.41 -2.63
#